data_AF-A0AAF0VHZ4-F1
#
_entry.id   AF-A0AAF0VHZ4-F1
#
_cell.length_a   1.000
_cell.length_b   1.000
_cell.length_c   1.000
_cell.angle_alpha   90.00
_cell.angle_beta   90.00
_cell.angle_gamma   90.00
#
_symmetry.space_group_name_H-M   'P 1'
#
loop_
_entity.id
_entity.type
_entity.pdbx_description
1 polymer ?
#
loop_
_entity_poly.entity_id
_entity_poly.type
_entity_poly.pdbx_seq_one_letter_code
_entity_poly.pdbx_strand_id
1 'polypeptide(L)' 'MIAEFERSSRLSRTIAARFDLDDTKVNPVEGELSMRWTLLAMIEEFARHAGHADILREQIDAGGS' A
#
# COMPACT_ATOMS: atom_id res chain seq x y z
N MET A 1 -0.48 -17.37 -0.20
CA MET A 1 -0.33 -15.99 -0.72
C MET A 1 -1.52 -15.12 -0.30
N ILE A 2 -2.75 -15.40 -0.73
CA ILE A 2 -3.95 -14.61 -0.34
C ILE A 2 -4.14 -14.55 1.19
N ALA A 3 -4.07 -15.68 1.89
CA ALA A 3 -4.24 -15.72 3.35
C ALA A 3 -3.19 -14.89 4.13
N GLU A 4 -1.96 -14.76 3.61
CA GLU A 4 -0.92 -13.92 4.22
C GLU A 4 -1.18 -12.44 3.96
N PHE A 5 -1.58 -12.10 2.74
CA PHE A 5 -2.01 -10.74 2.39
C PHE A 5 -3.18 -10.27 3.26
N GLU A 6 -4.18 -11.13 3.46
CA GLU A 6 -5.32 -10.84 4.33
C GLU A 6 -4.90 -10.65 5.80
N ARG A 7 -3.98 -11.48 6.28
CA ARG A 7 -3.42 -11.36 7.63
C ARG A 7 -2.69 -10.04 7.82
N SER A 8 -1.77 -9.70 6.92
CA SER A 8 -1.04 -8.44 6.93
C SER A 8 -2.00 -7.24 6.86
N SER A 9 -3.00 -7.31 5.99
CA SER A 9 -4.04 -6.27 5.85
C SER A 9 -4.85 -6.07 7.13
N ARG A 10 -5.24 -7.15 7.84
CA ARG A 10 -5.91 -7.03 9.15
C ARG A 10 -5.01 -6.41 10.21
N LEU A 11 -3.74 -6.80 10.26
CA LEU A 11 -2.79 -6.24 11.22
C LEU A 11 -2.58 -4.74 10.97
N SER A 12 -2.38 -4.35 9.71
CA SER A 12 -2.28 -2.96 9.29
C SER A 12 -3.51 -2.15 9.73
N ARG A 13 -4.74 -2.66 9.48
CA ARG A 13 -5.97 -2.01 9.95
C ARG A 13 -6.04 -1.87 11.47
N THR A 14 -5.62 -2.90 12.21
CA THR A 14 -5.62 -2.88 13.68
C THR A 14 -4.65 -1.84 14.24
N ILE A 15 -3.50 -1.67 13.60
CA ILE A 15 -2.50 -0.66 13.99
C ILE A 15 -2.98 0.74 13.63
N ALA A 16 -3.47 0.93 12.40
CA ALA A 16 -3.94 2.22 11.91
C ALA A 16 -5.13 2.76 12.71
N ALA A 17 -6.02 1.89 13.20
CA ALA A 17 -7.16 2.27 14.03
C ALA A 17 -6.80 2.90 15.39
N ARG A 18 -5.51 2.93 15.75
CA ARG A 18 -5.02 3.59 16.98
C ARG A 18 -4.72 5.07 16.80
N PHE A 19 -4.86 5.59 15.59
CA PHE A 19 -4.50 6.97 15.25
C PHE A 19 -5.65 7.67 14.54
N ASP A 20 -5.79 8.97 14.81
CA ASP A 20 -6.63 9.85 14.03
C ASP A 20 -5.92 10.28 12.74
N LEU A 21 -6.68 10.68 11.73
CA LEU A 21 -6.12 11.03 10.42
C LEU A 21 -5.15 12.21 10.47
N ASP A 22 -5.32 13.09 11.45
CA ASP A 22 -4.51 14.30 11.62
C ASP A 22 -3.38 14.09 12.64
N ASP A 23 -3.24 12.88 13.23
CA ASP A 23 -2.06 12.52 14.03
C ASP A 23 -0.81 12.60 13.17
N THR A 24 0.27 13.20 13.72
CA THR A 24 1.53 13.38 13.02
C THR A 24 2.68 12.57 13.62
N LYS A 25 3.62 12.19 12.76
CA LYS A 25 4.88 11.53 13.12
C LYS A 25 6.02 12.16 12.33
N VAL A 26 7.17 12.31 12.97
CA VAL A 26 8.39 12.75 12.28
C VAL A 26 9.05 11.55 11.62
N ASN A 27 9.20 11.63 10.30
CA ASN A 27 9.99 10.73 9.48
C ASN A 27 11.37 11.36 9.22
N PRO A 28 12.48 10.60 9.31
CA PRO A 28 13.83 11.14 9.09
C PRO A 28 14.11 11.69 7.69
N VAL A 29 13.37 11.24 6.68
CA VAL A 29 13.56 11.61 5.27
C VAL A 29 12.50 12.62 4.83
N GLU A 30 11.24 12.34 5.15
CA GLU A 30 10.09 13.09 4.63
C GLU A 30 9.61 14.23 5.56
N GLY A 31 10.18 14.34 6.76
CA GLY A 31 9.76 15.34 7.75
C GLY A 31 8.50 14.95 8.52
N GLU A 32 7.70 15.92 8.95
CA GLU A 32 6.47 15.66 9.70
C GLU A 32 5.34 15.24 8.76
N LEU A 33 4.80 14.03 8.98
CA LEU A 33 3.77 13.42 8.15
C LEU A 33 2.54 13.08 8.97
N SER A 34 1.36 13.36 8.42
CA SER A 34 0.10 12.93 9.02
C SER A 34 -0.22 11.47 8.68
N MET A 35 -1.08 10.85 9.48
CA MET A 35 -1.64 9.53 9.18
C MET A 35 -2.41 9.53 7.87
N ARG A 36 -3.13 10.62 7.56
CA ARG A 36 -3.77 10.83 6.26
C ARG A 36 -2.78 10.74 5.11
N TRP A 37 -1.67 11.48 5.20
CA TRP A 37 -0.62 11.44 4.17
C TRP A 37 -0.06 10.02 4.04
N THR A 38 0.24 9.38 5.16
CA THR A 38 0.82 8.03 5.20
C THR A 38 -0.08 7.01 4.50
N LEU A 39 -1.39 7.01 4.79
CA LEU A 39 -2.34 6.10 4.16
C LEU A 39 -2.51 6.37 2.67
N LEU A 40 -2.53 7.64 2.25
CA LEU A 40 -2.58 8.01 0.83
C LEU A 40 -1.34 7.52 0.08
N ALA A 41 -0.15 7.71 0.64
CA ALA A 41 1.10 7.22 0.05
C ALA A 41 1.09 5.69 -0.11
N MET A 42 0.57 4.94 0.89
CA MET A 42 0.44 3.49 0.77
C MET A 42 -0.55 3.05 -0.32
N ILE A 43 -1.67 3.76 -0.48
CA ILE A 43 -2.65 3.46 -1.53
C ILE A 43 -2.05 3.69 -2.93
N GLU A 44 -1.35 4.83 -3.11
CA GLU A 44 -0.67 5.16 -4.36
C GLU A 44 0.37 4.09 -4.73
N GLU A 45 1.21 3.73 -3.78
CA GLU A 45 2.26 2.72 -3.97
C GLU A 45 1.69 1.34 -4.29
N PHE A 46 0.57 0.96 -3.67
CA PHE A 46 -0.13 -0.29 -3.96
C PHE A 46 -0.72 -0.27 -5.38
N ALA A 47 -1.38 0.81 -5.79
CA ALA A 47 -1.95 0.96 -7.12
C ALA A 47 -0.87 0.89 -8.21
N ARG A 48 0.26 1.57 -8.00
CA ARG A 48 1.40 1.55 -8.92
C ARG A 48 1.93 0.13 -9.15
N HIS A 49 2.09 -0.65 -8.08
CA HIS A 49 2.54 -2.05 -8.19
C HIS A 49 1.50 -2.96 -8.83
N ALA A 50 0.22 -2.78 -8.51
CA ALA A 50 -0.86 -3.54 -9.14
C ALA A 50 -0.89 -3.31 -10.66
N GLY A 51 -0.74 -2.05 -11.10
CA GLY A 51 -0.63 -1.71 -12.52
C GLY A 51 0.59 -2.35 -13.19
N HIS A 52 1.76 -2.33 -12.54
CA HIS A 52 2.95 -3.00 -13.08
C HIS A 52 2.76 -4.51 -13.21
N ALA A 53 2.12 -5.16 -12.23
CA ALA A 53 1.83 -6.59 -12.28
C ALA A 53 0.84 -6.94 -13.40
N ASP A 54 -0.14 -6.06 -13.66
CA ASP A 54 -1.12 -6.26 -14.74
C ASP A 54 -0.47 -6.15 -16.13
N ILE A 55 0.43 -5.18 -16.34
CA ILE A 55 1.21 -5.07 -17.59
C ILE A 55 2.03 -6.34 -17.84
N LEU A 56 2.71 -6.87 -16.81
CA LEU A 56 3.49 -8.10 -16.94
C LEU A 56 2.61 -9.31 -17.26
N ARG A 57 1.42 -9.39 -16.65
CA ARG A 57 0.42 -10.42 -16.95
C ARG A 57 -0.02 -10.34 -18.41
N GLU A 58 -0.37 -9.15 -18.90
CA GLU A 58 -0.78 -8.93 -20.30
C GLU A 58 0.31 -9.33 -21.30
N GLN A 59 1.58 -9.04 -21.00
CA GLN A 59 2.71 -9.45 -21.85
C GLN A 59 2.88 -10.97 -21.91
N ILE A 60 2.71 -11.67 -20.79
CA ILE A 60 2.77 -13.14 -20.73
C ILE A 60 1.62 -13.76 -21.50
N ASP A 61 0.40 -13.26 -21.27
CA ASP A 61 -0.81 -13.75 -21.95
C ASP A 61 -0.74 -13.53 -23.48
N ALA A 62 -0.16 -12.41 -23.93
CA ALA A 62 0.04 -12.11 -25.35
C ALA A 62 1.17 -12.92 -26.01
N GLY A 63 2.20 -13.31 -25.26
CA GLY A 63 3.34 -14.09 -25.78
C GLY A 63 3.10 -15.60 -25.88
N GLY A 64 1.98 -16.10 -25.33
CA GLY A 64 1.57 -17.50 -25.40
C GLY A 64 0.64 -17.86 -26.57
N SER A 65 0.38 -16.92 -27.49
CA SER A 65 -0.44 -17.12 -28.70
C SER A 65 0.38 -17.40 -29.96
#